data_AF-A0A6P0XK56-F1
#
_entry.id   AF-A0A6P0XK56-F1
#
_cell.length_a   1.000
_cell.length_b   1.000
_cell.length_c   1.000
_cell.angle_alpha   90.00
_cell.angle_beta   90.00
_cell.angle_gamma   90.00
#
_symmetry.space_group_name_H-M   'P 1'
#
loop_
_entity.id
_entity.type
_entity.pdbx_description
1 polymer ?
#
loop_
_entity_poly.entity_id
_entity_poly.type
_entity_poly.pdbx_seq_one_letter_code
_entity_poly.pdbx_strand_id
1 'polypeptide(L)'
;RELGYPKLMIDFLSPGILGVVVASLVAAFMSTVSTSINWGASFITNDLYRRFIKPDATQPQLVLVGRLSSILVTVLGAIAAFLATDVATVFRLVIAIGTGSGLVLILRWFWWRVNAAAELTAIVASFFVGMATSLVPAFKIEDFGLRIMFITATVTILWVMAMLLTPQESDATLEEFYRRTLPGGPGWQQQRMKTGLSPAQDLGKDLQKVLASILLLFGALLATGGFLLLKPNIGWIFLIMGVLGWVWLRQLNKSKILPMPRPGLDDDDFV
;
A
#
# COMPACT_ATOMS: atom_id res chain seq x y z
N ARG A 1 -0.48 13.49 24.77
CA ARG A 1 -0.36 12.01 24.70
C ARG A 1 0.89 11.56 23.92
N GLU A 2 1.37 12.36 22.95
CA GLU A 2 2.46 11.97 22.03
C GLU A 2 3.87 11.93 22.64
N LEU A 3 4.10 12.60 23.78
CA LEU A 3 5.41 12.66 24.45
C LEU A 3 5.72 11.46 25.36
N GLY A 4 4.81 10.49 25.49
CA GLY A 4 4.96 9.38 26.44
C GLY A 4 6.20 8.53 26.15
N TYR A 5 6.41 8.16 24.88
CA TYR A 5 7.54 7.34 24.46
C TYR A 5 8.90 8.07 24.59
N PRO A 6 9.06 9.32 24.09
CA PRO A 6 10.29 10.08 24.32
C PRO A 6 10.62 10.31 25.81
N LYS A 7 9.61 10.56 26.65
CA LYS A 7 9.81 10.79 28.07
C LYS A 7 10.37 9.55 28.78
N LEU A 8 9.79 8.38 28.52
CA LEU A 8 10.30 7.12 29.07
C LEU A 8 11.74 6.83 28.61
N MET A 9 12.09 7.17 27.38
CA MET A 9 13.47 7.01 26.91
C MET A 9 14.45 7.88 27.70
N ILE A 10 14.11 9.15 27.93
CA ILE A 10 14.95 10.09 28.67
C ILE A 10 15.10 9.66 30.13
N ASP A 11 14.01 9.20 30.76
CA ASP A 11 13.98 8.87 32.18
C ASP A 11 14.70 7.54 32.49
N PHE A 12 14.73 6.58 31.56
CA PHE A 12 15.20 5.21 31.83
C PHE A 12 16.43 4.74 31.05
N LEU A 13 16.88 5.44 30.00
CA LEU A 13 18.03 5.00 29.20
C LEU A 13 19.34 5.67 29.65
N SER A 14 20.44 4.90 29.63
CA SER A 14 21.78 5.46 29.80
C SER A 14 22.17 6.34 28.60
N PRO A 15 23.07 7.33 28.76
CA PRO A 15 23.38 8.29 27.70
C PRO A 15 23.80 7.66 26.36
N GLY A 16 24.60 6.58 26.39
CA GLY A 16 25.02 5.88 25.17
C GLY A 16 23.86 5.19 24.44
N ILE A 17 23.00 4.49 25.18
CA ILE A 17 21.82 3.83 24.60
C ILE A 17 20.79 4.86 24.12
N LEU A 18 20.60 5.95 24.88
CA LEU A 18 19.73 7.05 24.49
C LEU A 18 20.15 7.64 23.15
N GLY A 19 21.44 7.89 22.94
CA GLY A 19 21.97 8.37 21.65
C GLY A 19 21.67 7.43 20.49
N VAL A 20 21.85 6.12 20.69
CA VAL A 20 21.52 5.09 19.67
C VAL A 20 20.03 5.09 19.33
N VAL A 21 19.15 5.11 20.35
CA VAL A 21 17.71 5.08 20.11
C VAL A 21 17.24 6.36 19.41
N VAL A 22 17.71 7.54 19.83
CA VAL A 22 17.39 8.82 19.16
C VAL A 22 17.85 8.79 17.71
N ALA A 23 19.08 8.35 17.43
CA ALA A 23 19.58 8.22 16.07
C ALA A 23 18.71 7.27 15.22
N SER A 24 18.30 6.13 15.79
CA SER A 24 17.44 5.16 15.10
C SER A 24 16.05 5.73 14.76
N LEU A 25 15.46 6.54 15.66
CA LEU A 25 14.16 7.17 15.42
C LEU A 25 14.26 8.22 14.31
N VAL A 26 15.32 9.04 14.31
CA VAL A 26 15.57 10.00 13.23
C VAL A 26 15.78 9.27 11.91
N ALA A 27 16.55 8.18 11.89
CA ALA A 27 16.76 7.37 10.70
C ALA A 27 15.46 6.76 10.15
N ALA A 28 14.63 6.19 11.03
CA ALA A 28 13.33 5.63 10.66
C ALA A 28 12.36 6.70 10.11
N PHE A 29 12.34 7.88 10.74
CA PHE A 29 11.57 9.03 10.26
C PHE A 29 12.05 9.48 8.87
N MET A 30 13.37 9.65 8.69
CA MET A 30 13.94 10.05 7.40
C MET A 30 13.68 9.05 6.28
N SER A 31 13.69 7.74 6.59
CA SER A 31 13.31 6.70 5.62
C SER A 31 11.86 6.87 5.14
N THR A 32 10.94 7.18 6.06
CA THR A 32 9.53 7.38 5.72
C THR A 32 9.33 8.67 4.91
N VAL A 33 9.92 9.78 5.35
CA VAL A 33 9.84 11.07 4.65
C VAL A 33 10.45 10.99 3.25
N SER A 34 11.63 10.37 3.12
CA SER A 34 12.30 10.18 1.84
C SER A 34 11.43 9.36 0.87
N THR A 35 10.79 8.30 1.35
CA THR A 35 9.89 7.47 0.54
C THR A 35 8.71 8.30 0.03
N SER A 36 8.05 9.06 0.89
CA SER A 36 6.92 9.93 0.52
C SER A 36 7.30 11.01 -0.48
N ILE A 37 8.45 11.67 -0.28
CA ILE A 37 8.97 12.69 -1.22
C ILE A 37 9.27 12.04 -2.57
N ASN A 38 9.91 10.86 -2.57
CA ASN A 38 10.27 10.15 -3.79
C ASN A 38 9.03 9.71 -4.58
N TRP A 39 7.98 9.23 -3.89
CA TRP A 39 6.70 8.90 -4.53
C TRP A 39 6.04 10.14 -5.14
N GLY A 40 5.92 11.23 -4.37
CA GLY A 40 5.34 12.48 -4.87
C GLY A 40 6.09 13.05 -6.07
N ALA A 41 7.42 13.07 -6.00
CA ALA A 41 8.27 13.53 -7.09
C ALA A 41 8.15 12.64 -8.34
N SER A 42 8.04 11.32 -8.16
CA SER A 42 7.88 10.37 -9.26
C SER A 42 6.53 10.53 -9.97
N PHE A 43 5.44 10.81 -9.24
CA PHE A 43 4.15 11.11 -9.84
C PHE A 43 4.20 12.41 -10.67
N ILE A 44 4.78 13.48 -10.12
CA ILE A 44 4.91 14.75 -10.87
C ILE A 44 5.80 14.55 -12.12
N THR A 45 6.87 13.76 -12.01
CA THR A 45 7.84 13.59 -13.09
C THR A 45 7.34 12.65 -14.19
N ASN A 46 6.81 11.48 -13.84
CA ASN A 46 6.43 10.47 -14.83
C ASN A 46 4.97 10.60 -15.28
N ASP A 47 4.06 10.82 -14.34
CA ASP A 47 2.62 10.75 -14.63
C ASP A 47 2.06 12.09 -15.11
N LEU A 48 2.69 13.20 -14.71
CA LEU A 48 2.34 14.54 -15.18
C LEU A 48 3.32 15.05 -16.24
N TYR A 49 4.59 15.23 -15.89
CA TYR A 49 5.56 15.90 -16.77
C TYR A 49 5.86 15.07 -18.02
N ARG A 50 6.34 13.83 -17.87
CA ARG A 50 6.65 12.98 -19.03
C ARG A 50 5.38 12.68 -19.83
N ARG A 51 4.26 12.37 -19.18
CA ARG A 51 3.05 11.96 -19.90
C ARG A 51 2.36 13.10 -20.66
N PHE A 52 2.27 14.30 -20.09
CA PHE A 52 1.42 15.37 -20.63
C PHE A 52 2.16 16.66 -21.00
N ILE A 53 3.31 16.95 -20.39
CA ILE A 53 4.04 18.22 -20.62
C ILE A 53 5.15 18.02 -21.66
N LYS A 54 5.94 16.95 -21.53
CA LYS A 54 7.06 16.64 -22.43
C LYS A 54 7.27 15.12 -22.59
N PRO A 55 6.52 14.47 -23.50
CA PRO A 55 6.65 13.05 -23.83
C PRO A 55 8.07 12.60 -24.17
N ASP A 56 8.79 13.43 -24.94
CA ASP A 56 10.14 13.14 -25.43
C ASP A 56 11.24 13.65 -24.49
N ALA A 57 10.94 13.82 -23.20
CA ALA A 57 11.92 14.26 -22.21
C ALA A 57 13.08 13.26 -22.08
N THR A 58 14.31 13.77 -22.16
CA THR A 58 15.51 12.95 -21.99
C THR A 58 15.71 12.56 -20.53
N GLN A 59 16.45 11.48 -20.25
CA GLN A 59 16.71 11.05 -18.87
C GLN A 59 17.30 12.16 -17.97
N PRO A 60 18.29 12.96 -18.42
CA PRO A 60 18.78 14.09 -17.62
C PRO A 60 17.70 15.13 -17.28
N GLN A 61 16.76 15.38 -18.21
CA GLN A 61 15.63 16.30 -17.96
C GLN A 61 14.68 15.72 -16.91
N LEU A 62 14.36 14.42 -16.99
CA LEU A 62 13.51 13.75 -15.99
C LEU A 62 14.17 13.76 -14.61
N VAL A 63 15.48 13.54 -14.52
CA VAL A 63 16.21 13.62 -13.23
C VAL A 63 16.16 15.03 -12.66
N LEU A 64 16.32 16.07 -13.49
CA LEU A 64 16.21 17.45 -13.04
C LEU A 64 14.81 17.76 -12.52
N VAL A 65 13.76 17.39 -13.26
CA VAL A 65 12.37 17.57 -12.85
C VAL A 65 12.06 16.79 -11.57
N GLY A 66 12.58 15.58 -11.42
CA GLY A 66 12.47 14.79 -10.19
C GLY A 66 13.08 15.49 -8.98
N ARG A 67 14.27 16.10 -9.13
CA ARG A 67 14.90 16.89 -8.05
C ARG A 67 14.10 18.13 -7.70
N LEU A 68 13.63 18.89 -8.69
CA LEU A 68 12.80 20.07 -8.46
C LEU A 68 11.46 19.71 -7.81
N SER A 69 10.83 18.61 -8.25
CA SER A 69 9.60 18.08 -7.66
C SER A 69 9.82 17.62 -6.22
N SER A 70 10.97 17.01 -5.92
CA SER A 70 11.32 16.62 -4.55
C SER A 70 11.42 17.84 -3.63
N ILE A 71 12.07 18.92 -4.09
CA ILE A 71 12.15 20.19 -3.34
C ILE A 71 10.74 20.75 -3.13
N LEU A 72 9.92 20.81 -4.18
CA LEU A 72 8.55 21.30 -4.11
C LEU A 72 7.71 20.52 -3.08
N VAL A 73 7.70 19.19 -3.17
CA VAL A 73 6.96 18.32 -2.23
C VAL A 73 7.45 18.51 -0.80
N THR A 74 8.77 18.67 -0.61
CA THR A 74 9.37 18.93 0.72
C THR A 74 8.88 20.25 1.29
N VAL A 75 8.89 21.32 0.50
CA VAL A 75 8.44 22.65 0.94
C VAL A 75 6.94 22.64 1.28
N LEU A 76 6.10 22.03 0.42
CA LEU A 76 4.67 21.91 0.69
C LEU A 76 4.39 21.07 1.94
N GLY A 77 5.12 19.97 2.12
CA GLY A 77 5.04 19.13 3.32
C GLY A 77 5.46 19.88 4.58
N ALA A 78 6.53 20.67 4.52
CA ALA A 78 6.99 21.50 5.63
C ALA A 78 5.93 22.57 6.00
N ILE A 79 5.37 23.26 5.01
CA ILE A 79 4.28 24.23 5.23
C ILE A 79 3.09 23.55 5.90
N ALA A 80 2.64 22.41 5.38
CA ALA A 80 1.53 21.66 5.97
C ALA A 80 1.84 21.23 7.41
N ALA A 81 3.08 20.83 7.70
CA ALA A 81 3.51 20.46 9.05
C ALA A 81 3.49 21.66 10.01
N PHE A 82 3.90 22.86 9.59
CA PHE A 82 3.83 24.07 10.41
C PHE A 82 2.41 24.58 10.64
N LEU A 83 1.48 24.30 9.72
CA LEU A 83 0.06 24.66 9.86
C LEU A 83 -0.74 23.62 10.66
N ALA A 84 -0.25 22.38 10.75
CA ALA A 84 -0.92 21.32 11.48
C ALA A 84 -0.89 21.59 12.99
N THR A 85 -2.06 21.73 13.59
CA THR A 85 -2.21 21.93 15.04
C THR A 85 -2.23 20.62 15.81
N ASP A 86 -2.74 19.56 15.20
CA ASP A 86 -2.86 18.22 15.78
C ASP A 86 -2.55 17.14 14.74
N VAL A 87 -1.52 16.34 15.02
CA VAL A 87 -1.08 15.26 14.15
C VAL A 87 -2.18 14.21 13.99
N ALA A 88 -2.88 13.87 15.08
CA ALA A 88 -3.95 12.87 15.04
C ALA A 88 -5.09 13.27 14.09
N THR A 89 -5.47 14.54 14.07
CA THR A 89 -6.49 15.08 13.16
C THR A 89 -6.06 14.95 11.70
N VAL A 90 -4.81 15.32 11.38
CA VAL A 90 -4.28 15.20 10.02
C VAL A 90 -4.25 13.72 9.58
N PHE A 91 -3.74 12.83 10.42
CA PHE A 91 -3.72 11.38 10.13
C PHE A 91 -5.12 10.82 9.90
N ARG A 92 -6.09 11.18 10.75
CA ARG A 92 -7.48 10.74 10.61
C ARG A 92 -8.12 11.25 9.33
N LEU A 93 -7.78 12.45 8.88
CA LEU A 93 -8.27 13.00 7.61
C LEU A 93 -7.68 12.25 6.41
N VAL A 94 -6.36 12.02 6.41
CA VAL A 94 -5.68 11.28 5.33
C VAL A 94 -6.23 9.86 5.21
N ILE A 95 -6.42 9.16 6.34
CA ILE A 95 -7.03 7.83 6.36
C ILE A 95 -8.48 7.89 5.83
N ALA A 96 -9.28 8.87 6.27
CA ALA A 96 -10.66 9.02 5.80
C ALA A 96 -10.75 9.21 4.28
N ILE A 97 -9.87 10.04 3.71
CA ILE A 97 -9.80 10.29 2.27
C ILE A 97 -9.31 9.05 1.49
N GLY A 98 -8.39 8.26 2.06
CA GLY A 98 -7.80 7.11 1.38
C GLY A 98 -8.61 5.81 1.49
N THR A 99 -9.44 5.65 2.53
CA THR A 99 -10.01 4.32 2.84
C THR A 99 -11.03 3.85 1.81
N GLY A 100 -11.83 4.74 1.23
CA GLY A 100 -12.90 4.36 0.30
C GLY A 100 -12.40 3.76 -1.02
N SER A 101 -11.21 4.13 -1.50
CA SER A 101 -10.65 3.59 -2.76
C SER A 101 -9.91 2.27 -2.59
N GLY A 102 -9.57 1.86 -1.35
CA GLY A 102 -8.75 0.68 -1.10
C GLY A 102 -9.33 -0.62 -1.67
N LEU A 103 -10.65 -0.82 -1.54
CA LEU A 103 -11.29 -2.06 -1.96
C LEU A 103 -11.22 -2.28 -3.49
N VAL A 104 -11.54 -1.26 -4.29
CA VAL A 104 -11.54 -1.39 -5.76
C VAL A 104 -10.13 -1.64 -6.30
N LEU A 105 -9.12 -0.98 -5.73
CA LEU A 105 -7.72 -1.08 -6.14
C LEU A 105 -7.13 -2.48 -5.88
N ILE A 106 -7.64 -3.18 -4.88
CA ILE A 106 -7.28 -4.58 -4.60
C ILE A 106 -8.11 -5.53 -5.47
N LEU A 107 -9.43 -5.30 -5.55
CA LEU A 107 -10.37 -6.22 -6.19
C LEU A 107 -10.11 -6.41 -7.69
N ARG A 108 -9.59 -5.39 -8.39
CA ARG A 108 -9.22 -5.47 -9.80
C ARG A 108 -8.25 -6.61 -10.13
N TRP A 109 -7.39 -7.00 -9.19
CA TRP A 109 -6.46 -8.12 -9.38
C TRP A 109 -7.17 -9.47 -9.31
N PHE A 110 -8.33 -9.52 -8.67
CA PHE A 110 -9.12 -10.74 -8.47
C PHE A 110 -10.34 -10.85 -9.39
N TRP A 111 -10.78 -9.73 -9.98
CA TRP A 111 -12.01 -9.65 -10.74
C TRP A 111 -11.87 -8.77 -11.99
N TRP A 112 -12.11 -9.38 -13.16
CA TRP A 112 -12.02 -8.77 -14.48
C TRP A 112 -13.00 -7.61 -14.74
N ARG A 113 -14.09 -7.51 -13.96
CA ARG A 113 -15.18 -6.55 -14.25
C ARG A 113 -14.86 -5.12 -13.79
N VAL A 114 -13.87 -4.95 -12.93
CA VAL A 114 -13.42 -3.63 -12.45
C VAL A 114 -12.81 -2.85 -13.62
N ASN A 115 -13.42 -1.72 -13.95
CA ASN A 115 -13.01 -0.86 -15.07
C ASN A 115 -12.53 0.51 -14.57
N ALA A 116 -11.99 1.33 -15.48
CA ALA A 116 -11.44 2.64 -15.15
C ALA A 116 -12.46 3.59 -14.50
N ALA A 117 -13.74 3.51 -14.90
CA ALA A 117 -14.80 4.34 -14.34
C ALA A 117 -15.11 4.01 -12.88
N ALA A 118 -15.12 2.72 -12.54
CA ALA A 118 -15.26 2.25 -11.16
C ALA A 118 -14.09 2.75 -10.29
N GLU A 119 -12.85 2.61 -10.76
CA GLU A 119 -11.67 3.07 -10.02
C GLU A 119 -11.68 4.59 -9.81
N LEU A 120 -11.98 5.36 -10.86
CA LEU A 120 -12.04 6.82 -10.78
C LEU A 120 -13.17 7.26 -9.83
N THR A 121 -14.34 6.63 -9.92
CA THR A 121 -15.46 6.92 -9.01
C THR A 121 -15.07 6.65 -7.57
N ALA A 122 -14.39 5.53 -7.28
CA ALA A 122 -13.97 5.23 -5.92
C ALA A 122 -12.96 6.26 -5.38
N ILE A 123 -11.97 6.66 -6.18
CA ILE A 123 -10.95 7.65 -5.77
C ILE A 123 -11.60 9.01 -5.50
N VAL A 124 -12.41 9.49 -6.45
CA VAL A 124 -13.06 10.80 -6.36
C VAL A 124 -14.10 10.82 -5.24
N ALA A 125 -14.95 9.80 -5.15
CA ALA A 125 -15.94 9.70 -4.09
C ALA A 125 -15.28 9.56 -2.71
N SER A 126 -14.21 8.79 -2.58
CA SER A 126 -13.47 8.65 -1.32
C SER A 126 -12.92 9.98 -0.84
N PHE A 127 -12.37 10.80 -1.76
CA PHE A 127 -11.92 12.15 -1.44
C PHE A 127 -13.06 13.03 -0.91
N PHE A 128 -14.16 13.15 -1.65
CA PHE A 128 -15.25 14.05 -1.27
C PHE A 128 -16.05 13.57 -0.06
N VAL A 129 -16.37 12.28 0.03
CA VAL A 129 -17.09 11.70 1.17
C VAL A 129 -16.21 11.73 2.43
N GLY A 130 -14.91 11.41 2.30
CA GLY A 130 -13.95 11.49 3.40
C GLY A 130 -13.78 12.93 3.92
N MET A 131 -13.72 13.91 3.01
CA MET A 131 -13.65 15.33 3.36
C MET A 131 -14.94 15.83 4.03
N ALA A 132 -16.11 15.51 3.44
CA ALA A 132 -17.41 15.93 3.96
C ALA A 132 -17.65 15.40 5.37
N THR A 133 -17.40 14.10 5.60
CA THR A 133 -17.59 13.46 6.92
C THR A 133 -16.56 13.88 7.96
N SER A 134 -15.45 14.51 7.55
CA SER A 134 -14.41 14.99 8.45
C SER A 134 -14.52 16.48 8.78
N LEU A 135 -14.92 17.32 7.82
CA LEU A 135 -14.87 18.78 7.94
C LEU A 135 -16.23 19.47 7.93
N VAL A 136 -17.26 18.90 7.31
CA VAL A 136 -18.57 19.56 7.17
C VAL A 136 -19.43 19.23 8.39
N PRO A 137 -19.82 20.21 9.22
CA PRO A 137 -20.53 19.95 10.47
C PRO A 137 -21.82 19.12 10.31
N ALA A 138 -22.56 19.32 9.21
CA ALA A 138 -23.80 18.61 8.92
C ALA A 138 -23.62 17.10 8.65
N PHE A 139 -22.44 16.69 8.18
CA PHE A 139 -22.12 15.30 7.85
C PHE A 139 -21.05 14.71 8.76
N LYS A 140 -20.61 15.46 9.78
CA LYS A 140 -19.49 15.09 10.63
C LYS A 140 -19.88 13.87 11.46
N ILE A 141 -19.08 12.82 11.34
CA ILE A 141 -19.19 11.63 12.19
C ILE A 141 -18.04 11.69 13.20
N GLU A 142 -18.38 11.89 14.47
CA GLU A 142 -17.41 12.04 15.58
C GLU A 142 -16.64 10.74 15.85
N ASP A 143 -17.34 9.60 15.83
CA ASP A 143 -16.70 8.31 16.00
C ASP A 143 -15.90 7.94 14.74
N PHE A 144 -14.58 7.80 14.92
CA PHE A 144 -13.69 7.54 13.79
C PHE A 144 -13.94 6.17 13.14
N GLY A 145 -14.29 5.14 13.92
CA GLY A 145 -14.57 3.81 13.39
C GLY A 145 -15.83 3.80 12.54
N LEU A 146 -16.92 4.35 13.06
CA LEU A 146 -18.18 4.51 12.32
C LEU A 146 -17.99 5.37 11.07
N ARG A 147 -17.18 6.42 11.14
CA ARG A 147 -16.87 7.26 9.97
C ARG A 147 -16.21 6.46 8.86
N ILE A 148 -15.20 5.67 9.18
CA ILE A 148 -14.51 4.84 8.18
C ILE A 148 -15.44 3.77 7.59
N MET A 149 -16.29 3.14 8.41
CA MET A 149 -17.29 2.18 7.92
C MET A 149 -18.28 2.86 6.97
N PHE A 150 -18.78 4.05 7.32
CA PHE A 150 -19.69 4.83 6.49
C PHE A 150 -19.08 5.23 5.15
N ILE A 151 -17.83 5.75 5.17
CA ILE A 151 -17.09 6.10 3.95
C ILE A 151 -16.95 4.86 3.06
N THR A 152 -16.49 3.75 3.63
CA THR A 152 -16.25 2.50 2.88
C THR A 152 -17.54 1.98 2.25
N ALA A 153 -18.64 1.93 3.01
CA ALA A 153 -19.94 1.45 2.51
C ALA A 153 -20.46 2.36 1.39
N THR A 154 -20.45 3.68 1.62
CA THR A 154 -20.96 4.67 0.65
C THR A 154 -20.16 4.65 -0.64
N VAL A 155 -18.82 4.70 -0.54
CA VAL A 155 -17.93 4.67 -1.70
C VAL A 155 -18.05 3.34 -2.44
N THR A 156 -18.23 2.24 -1.72
CA THR A 156 -18.45 0.92 -2.33
C THR A 156 -19.71 0.89 -3.17
N ILE A 157 -20.83 1.40 -2.65
CA ILE A 157 -22.07 1.52 -3.42
C ILE A 157 -21.83 2.37 -4.67
N LEU A 158 -21.17 3.52 -4.54
CA LEU A 158 -20.93 4.43 -5.66
C LEU A 158 -20.09 3.80 -6.76
N TRP A 159 -18.96 3.16 -6.44
CA TRP A 159 -18.12 2.55 -7.48
C TRP A 159 -18.74 1.27 -8.06
N VAL A 160 -19.48 0.48 -7.27
CA VAL A 160 -20.22 -0.67 -7.80
C VAL A 160 -21.31 -0.23 -8.76
N MET A 161 -22.06 0.83 -8.42
CA MET A 161 -23.04 1.42 -9.32
C MET A 161 -22.39 1.93 -10.60
N ALA A 162 -21.28 2.64 -10.51
CA ALA A 162 -20.52 3.07 -11.69
C ALA A 162 -20.04 1.88 -12.53
N MET A 163 -19.53 0.82 -11.90
CA MET A 163 -19.11 -0.40 -12.57
C MET A 163 -20.25 -1.06 -13.35
N LEU A 164 -21.45 -1.14 -12.76
CA LEU A 164 -22.62 -1.77 -13.39
C LEU A 164 -23.22 -0.90 -14.51
N LEU A 165 -23.23 0.42 -14.35
CA LEU A 165 -23.77 1.36 -15.33
C LEU A 165 -22.85 1.60 -16.52
N THR A 166 -21.55 1.41 -16.34
CA THR A 166 -20.56 1.58 -17.42
C THR A 166 -20.34 0.28 -18.18
N PRO A 167 -20.09 0.38 -19.51
CA PRO A 167 -19.80 -0.79 -20.32
C PRO A 167 -18.58 -1.54 -19.77
N GLN A 168 -18.61 -2.85 -19.93
CA GLN A 168 -17.44 -3.68 -19.68
C GLN A 168 -16.33 -3.36 -20.70
N GLU A 169 -15.08 -3.54 -20.29
CA GLU A 169 -13.94 -3.42 -21.20
C GLU A 169 -14.04 -4.47 -22.31
N SER A 170 -13.49 -4.16 -23.47
CA SER A 170 -13.52 -5.09 -24.60
C SER A 170 -12.74 -6.37 -24.29
N ASP A 171 -13.20 -7.51 -24.81
CA ASP A 171 -12.52 -8.79 -24.63
C ASP A 171 -11.05 -8.73 -25.07
N ALA A 172 -10.74 -8.00 -26.14
CA ALA A 172 -9.38 -7.80 -26.61
C ALA A 172 -8.49 -7.09 -25.58
N THR A 173 -9.02 -6.06 -24.90
CA THR A 173 -8.29 -5.35 -23.83
C THR A 173 -8.07 -6.25 -22.62
N LEU A 174 -9.07 -7.05 -22.24
CA LEU A 174 -8.97 -7.97 -21.11
C LEU A 174 -7.96 -9.09 -21.38
N GLU A 175 -7.91 -9.62 -22.60
CA GLU A 175 -6.94 -10.62 -23.01
C GLU A 175 -5.51 -10.05 -23.04
N GLU A 176 -5.32 -8.84 -23.58
CA GLU A 176 -4.03 -8.17 -23.58
C GLU A 176 -3.53 -7.89 -22.16
N PHE A 177 -4.42 -7.44 -21.28
CA PHE A 177 -4.11 -7.27 -19.86
C PHE A 177 -3.71 -8.60 -19.21
N TYR A 178 -4.45 -9.67 -19.49
CA TYR A 178 -4.16 -11.01 -18.97
C TYR A 178 -2.79 -11.51 -19.44
N ARG A 179 -2.45 -11.37 -20.73
CA ARG A 179 -1.15 -11.77 -21.28
C ARG A 179 0.02 -11.06 -20.61
N ARG A 180 -0.13 -9.76 -20.32
CA ARG A 180 0.93 -8.96 -19.68
C ARG A 180 1.13 -9.23 -18.20
N THR A 181 0.04 -9.50 -17.48
CA THR A 181 0.06 -9.51 -16.00
C THR A 181 -0.18 -10.88 -15.39
N LEU A 182 -0.72 -11.84 -16.15
CA LEU A 182 -1.04 -13.21 -15.76
C LEU A 182 -1.66 -13.33 -14.35
N PRO A 183 -2.75 -12.57 -14.06
CA PRO A 183 -3.30 -12.46 -12.73
C PRO A 183 -3.81 -13.80 -12.20
N GLY A 184 -3.54 -14.08 -10.92
CA GLY A 184 -3.91 -15.33 -10.25
C GLY A 184 -5.37 -15.39 -9.78
N GLY A 185 -6.14 -14.31 -9.91
CA GLY A 185 -7.48 -14.18 -9.36
C GLY A 185 -8.55 -15.10 -9.99
N PRO A 186 -9.57 -15.52 -9.23
CA PRO A 186 -10.61 -16.44 -9.72
C PRO A 186 -11.49 -15.82 -10.82
N GLY A 187 -11.68 -14.49 -10.82
CA GLY A 187 -12.46 -13.82 -11.86
C GLY A 187 -11.87 -13.96 -13.27
N TRP A 188 -10.57 -14.21 -13.39
CA TRP A 188 -9.87 -14.28 -14.68
C TRP A 188 -9.95 -15.65 -15.37
N GLN A 189 -10.82 -16.56 -14.89
CA GLN A 189 -10.93 -17.91 -15.43
C GLN A 189 -11.31 -17.93 -16.91
N GLN A 190 -12.17 -17.02 -17.36
CA GLN A 190 -12.58 -16.95 -18.77
C GLN A 190 -11.40 -16.59 -19.68
N GLN A 191 -10.64 -15.55 -19.33
CA GLN A 191 -9.46 -15.10 -20.08
C GLN A 191 -8.34 -16.15 -20.03
N ARG A 192 -8.20 -16.88 -18.92
CA ARG A 192 -7.29 -18.03 -18.81
C ARG A 192 -7.63 -19.11 -19.84
N MET A 193 -8.91 -19.47 -19.97
CA MET A 193 -9.36 -20.48 -20.93
C MET A 193 -9.19 -20.01 -22.38
N LYS A 194 -9.45 -18.72 -22.67
CA LYS A 194 -9.29 -18.15 -24.02
C LYS A 194 -7.83 -18.04 -24.45
N THR A 195 -6.94 -17.61 -23.54
CA THR A 195 -5.52 -17.39 -23.87
C THR A 195 -4.67 -18.66 -23.74
N GLY A 196 -5.12 -19.65 -22.97
CA GLY A 196 -4.37 -20.87 -22.67
C GLY A 196 -3.18 -20.66 -21.73
N LEU A 197 -2.93 -19.43 -21.26
CA LEU A 197 -1.80 -19.10 -20.40
C LEU A 197 -2.12 -19.41 -18.93
N SER A 198 -1.18 -20.04 -18.24
CA SER A 198 -1.29 -20.25 -16.79
C SER A 198 -1.00 -18.96 -16.03
N PRO A 199 -1.66 -18.72 -14.87
CA PRO A 199 -1.38 -17.56 -14.05
C PRO A 199 0.06 -17.59 -13.55
N ALA A 200 0.71 -16.43 -13.44
CA ALA A 200 2.06 -16.34 -12.90
C ALA A 200 2.09 -16.63 -11.39
N GLN A 201 0.97 -16.41 -10.72
CA GLN A 201 0.80 -16.55 -9.28
C GLN A 201 -0.20 -17.65 -8.94
N ASP A 202 0.15 -18.45 -7.93
CA ASP A 202 -0.73 -19.43 -7.30
C ASP A 202 -1.27 -18.79 -6.01
N LEU A 203 -2.47 -18.23 -6.09
CA LEU A 203 -3.07 -17.46 -5.01
C LEU A 203 -3.16 -18.27 -3.70
N GLY A 204 -3.38 -19.58 -3.79
CA GLY A 204 -3.43 -20.45 -2.62
C GLY A 204 -2.07 -20.54 -1.92
N LYS A 205 -1.00 -20.77 -2.69
CA LYS A 205 0.37 -20.79 -2.15
C LYS A 205 0.81 -19.43 -1.65
N ASP A 206 0.45 -18.35 -2.35
CA ASP A 206 0.81 -16.99 -1.94
C ASP A 206 0.11 -16.60 -0.63
N LEU A 207 -1.16 -16.99 -0.45
CA LEU A 207 -1.85 -16.80 0.83
C LEU A 207 -1.17 -17.59 1.96
N GLN A 208 -0.75 -18.83 1.72
CA GLN A 208 0.00 -19.61 2.71
C GLN A 208 1.34 -18.96 3.04
N LYS A 209 2.07 -18.44 2.05
CA LYS A 209 3.34 -17.72 2.27
C LYS A 209 3.12 -16.45 3.10
N VAL A 210 2.04 -15.71 2.84
CA VAL A 210 1.67 -14.52 3.62
C VAL A 210 1.38 -14.92 5.07
N LEU A 211 0.58 -15.94 5.31
CA LEU A 211 0.28 -16.42 6.67
C LEU A 211 1.53 -16.89 7.41
N ALA A 212 2.38 -17.68 6.75
CA ALA A 212 3.65 -18.15 7.30
C ALA A 212 4.59 -16.96 7.62
N SER A 213 4.62 -15.95 6.77
CA SER A 213 5.41 -14.72 6.97
C SER A 213 4.87 -13.86 8.11
N ILE A 214 3.55 -13.74 8.26
CA ILE A 214 2.90 -13.07 9.39
C ILE A 214 3.27 -13.77 10.70
N LEU A 215 3.16 -15.10 10.75
CA LEU A 215 3.55 -15.89 11.92
C LEU A 215 5.02 -15.70 12.28
N LEU A 216 5.91 -15.69 11.28
CA LEU A 216 7.33 -15.41 11.47
C LEU A 216 7.57 -13.99 12.00
N LEU A 217 7.03 -12.97 11.33
CA LEU A 217 7.23 -11.56 11.67
C LEU A 217 6.68 -11.22 13.07
N PHE A 218 5.40 -11.51 13.30
CA PHE A 218 4.77 -11.21 14.59
C PHE A 218 5.27 -12.14 15.69
N GLY A 219 5.56 -13.41 15.36
CA GLY A 219 6.17 -14.33 16.31
C GLY A 219 7.53 -13.83 16.80
N ALA A 220 8.43 -13.45 15.89
CA ALA A 220 9.73 -12.89 16.27
C ALA A 220 9.60 -11.55 17.02
N LEU A 221 8.73 -10.65 16.56
CA LEU A 221 8.51 -9.35 17.20
C LEU A 221 7.98 -9.51 18.63
N LEU A 222 6.90 -10.28 18.82
CA LEU A 222 6.27 -10.48 20.11
C LEU A 222 7.11 -11.38 21.04
N ALA A 223 7.89 -12.31 20.49
CA ALA A 223 8.87 -13.07 21.27
C ALA A 223 9.91 -12.14 21.90
N THR A 224 10.51 -11.29 21.06
CA THR A 224 11.51 -10.30 21.48
C THR A 224 10.91 -9.37 22.53
N GLY A 225 9.71 -8.84 22.28
CA GLY A 225 8.99 -8.02 23.25
C GLY A 225 8.69 -8.76 24.57
N GLY A 226 8.27 -10.02 24.50
CA GLY A 226 8.00 -10.86 25.67
C GLY A 226 9.23 -11.05 26.56
N PHE A 227 10.38 -11.35 25.97
CA PHE A 227 11.64 -11.48 26.72
C PHE A 227 12.12 -10.14 27.29
N LEU A 228 12.05 -9.05 26.52
CA LEU A 228 12.44 -7.72 26.97
C LEU A 228 11.56 -7.20 28.11
N LEU A 229 10.26 -7.52 28.10
CA LEU A 229 9.31 -7.16 29.15
C LEU A 229 9.31 -8.12 30.34
N LEU A 230 10.32 -9.02 30.43
CA LEU A 230 10.46 -10.02 31.49
C LEU A 230 9.22 -10.93 31.63
N LYS A 231 8.53 -11.20 30.52
CA LYS A 231 7.40 -12.14 30.42
C LYS A 231 7.82 -13.37 29.60
N PRO A 232 8.64 -14.28 30.15
CA PRO A 232 9.24 -15.38 29.41
C PRO A 232 8.22 -16.32 28.79
N ASN A 233 7.08 -16.55 29.46
CA ASN A 233 6.00 -17.40 28.92
C ASN A 233 5.49 -16.86 27.58
N ILE A 234 5.27 -15.55 27.49
CA ILE A 234 4.85 -14.88 26.25
C ILE A 234 5.97 -14.95 25.21
N GLY A 235 7.21 -14.70 25.63
CA GLY A 235 8.40 -14.79 24.80
C GLY A 235 8.52 -16.14 24.09
N TRP A 236 8.43 -17.23 24.85
CA TRP A 236 8.52 -18.60 24.33
C TRP A 236 7.36 -18.98 23.42
N ILE A 237 6.11 -18.63 23.77
CA ILE A 237 4.94 -18.92 22.93
C ILE A 237 5.10 -18.31 21.54
N PHE A 238 5.43 -17.01 21.48
CA PHE A 238 5.58 -16.33 20.20
C PHE A 238 6.84 -16.74 19.46
N LEU A 239 7.91 -17.15 20.17
CA LEU A 239 9.10 -17.69 19.53
C LEU A 239 8.79 -19.00 18.80
N ILE A 240 8.04 -19.90 19.44
CA ILE A 240 7.58 -21.15 18.82
C ILE A 240 6.73 -20.84 17.59
N MET A 241 5.78 -19.91 17.69
CA MET A 241 4.97 -19.49 16.53
C MET A 241 5.84 -18.93 15.39
N GLY A 242 6.86 -18.13 15.72
CA GLY A 242 7.80 -17.59 14.75
C GLY A 242 8.60 -18.68 14.04
N VAL A 243 9.12 -19.66 14.80
CA VAL A 243 9.85 -20.81 14.26
C VAL A 243 8.95 -21.67 13.37
N LEU A 244 7.70 -21.93 13.77
CA LEU A 244 6.74 -22.65 12.95
C LEU A 244 6.45 -21.91 11.63
N GLY A 245 6.24 -20.59 11.70
CA GLY A 245 6.09 -19.74 10.52
C GLY A 245 7.30 -19.82 9.58
N TRP A 246 8.51 -19.79 10.12
CA TRP A 246 9.75 -19.92 9.34
C TRP A 246 9.90 -21.28 8.67
N VAL A 247 9.64 -22.38 9.39
CA VAL A 247 9.70 -23.74 8.84
C VAL A 247 8.68 -23.90 7.72
N TRP A 248 7.44 -23.42 7.94
CA TRP A 248 6.39 -23.46 6.94
C TRP A 248 6.76 -22.65 5.69
N LEU A 249 7.25 -21.41 5.86
CA LEU A 249 7.69 -20.56 4.75
C LEU A 249 8.84 -21.20 3.95
N ARG A 250 9.79 -21.84 4.64
CA ARG A 250 10.88 -22.60 3.99
C ARG A 250 10.37 -23.77 3.16
N GLN A 251 9.32 -24.46 3.60
CA GLN A 251 8.72 -25.55 2.82
C GLN A 251 8.02 -25.02 1.57
N LEU A 252 7.30 -23.90 1.69
CA LEU A 252 6.60 -23.26 0.56
C LEU A 252 7.55 -22.70 -0.51
N ASN A 253 8.74 -22.23 -0.11
CA ASN A 253 9.72 -21.68 -1.05
C ASN A 253 10.50 -22.74 -1.86
N LYS A 254 10.28 -24.04 -1.61
CA LYS A 254 10.89 -25.10 -2.44
C LYS A 254 10.25 -25.23 -3.82
N SER A 255 9.08 -24.65 -4.06
CA SER A 255 8.44 -24.65 -5.38
C SER A 255 9.07 -23.59 -6.29
N LYS A 256 9.49 -23.98 -7.51
CA LYS A 256 9.97 -23.05 -8.54
C LYS A 256 8.90 -22.00 -8.85
N ILE A 257 9.29 -20.73 -8.79
CA ILE A 257 8.49 -19.61 -9.30
C ILE A 257 8.74 -19.57 -10.80
N LEU A 258 7.69 -19.61 -11.62
CA LEU A 258 7.82 -19.42 -13.07
C LEU A 258 8.35 -18.00 -13.32
N PRO A 259 9.35 -17.82 -14.21
CA PRO A 259 9.84 -16.49 -14.53
C PRO A 259 8.69 -15.65 -15.10
N MET A 260 8.54 -14.44 -14.57
CA MET A 260 7.59 -13.46 -15.11
C MET A 260 8.14 -12.95 -16.45
N PRO A 261 7.32 -12.85 -17.51
CA PRO A 261 7.68 -12.16 -18.74
C PRO A 261 8.15 -10.74 -18.38
N ARG A 262 9.33 -10.35 -18.87
CA ARG A 262 9.90 -9.03 -18.57
C ARG A 262 9.30 -8.01 -19.54
N PRO A 263 8.60 -6.96 -19.06
CA PRO A 263 8.03 -5.97 -19.96
C PRO A 263 9.12 -5.26 -20.78
N GLY A 264 9.05 -5.34 -22.11
CA GLY A 264 9.98 -4.67 -23.02
C GLY A 264 11.22 -5.48 -23.41
N LEU A 265 11.29 -6.75 -23.02
CA LEU A 265 12.14 -7.74 -23.67
C LEU A 265 11.20 -8.67 -24.42
N ASP A 266 11.29 -8.69 -25.75
CA ASP A 266 10.60 -9.68 -26.59
C ASP A 266 11.25 -11.05 -26.31
N ASP A 267 10.96 -11.63 -25.14
CA ASP A 267 11.31 -13.00 -24.83
C ASP A 267 10.31 -13.91 -25.59
N ASP A 268 10.48 -14.00 -26.91
CA ASP A 268 9.75 -14.90 -27.82
C ASP A 268 10.09 -16.39 -27.57
N ASP A 269 10.93 -16.69 -26.59
CA ASP A 269 11.47 -18.03 -26.31
C ASP A 269 10.56 -18.94 -25.45
N PHE A 270 9.25 -18.67 -25.39
CA PHE A 270 8.29 -19.49 -24.64
C PHE A 270 7.24 -20.18 -25.52
N VAL A 271 7.70 -20.78 -26.63
CA VAL A 271 6.93 -21.79 -27.39
C VAL A 271 7.31 -23.20 -26.93
#